data_AF-K7QWU2-F1
#
_entry.id   AF-K7QWU2-F1
#
_cell.length_a   1.000
_cell.length_b   1.000
_cell.length_c   1.000
_cell.angle_alpha   90.00
_cell.angle_beta   90.00
_cell.angle_gamma   90.00
#
_symmetry.space_group_name_H-M   'P 1'
#
loop_
_entity.id
_entity.type
_entity.pdbx_description
1 polymer ?
#
loop_
_entity_poly.entity_id
_entity_poly.type
_entity_poly.pdbx_seq_one_letter_code
_entity_poly.pdbx_strand_id
1 'polypeptide(L)'
;MRVLLAAHGSPDPRAQALALGLRKGLERRLGVEVLLGFIEHQPPTLLEAARTLAAGGGGVVLPLLLLGGGHLKADLPLALEAAREAHPGAELRLARPLGAHPALVALWVERLKGRGATPEDAAILVLRGGTDPGANAEGAALARLIEERAGLPVVPAYAAKARPTPREALGRLLGLRPRRVFLLPHLFFHGVVEERLLARVEGLELHPLPPLMGHPALLEALADRYREALEGGGAPCDSCRFRFPLGRFAPRREAQIAGLRALRHALFAPGRHPHGPFTHLLLCTGEACREGGALGLLRGLEELLRPLGPLVQLTPTPCLGRCGKGPILVAYPEGVVYGGLGLEDLEAFRRVHLEGGEVYRERLLEVI
;
A
#
# COMPACT_ATOMS: atom_id res chain seq x y z
N MET A 1 15.22 23.18 5.14
CA MET A 1 14.03 22.59 4.51
C MET A 1 13.51 21.47 5.38
N ARG A 2 12.22 21.46 5.75
CA ARG A 2 11.65 20.51 6.72
C ARG A 2 11.40 19.14 6.08
N VAL A 3 11.20 18.13 6.93
CA VAL A 3 10.95 16.76 6.51
C VAL A 3 9.62 16.26 7.07
N LEU A 4 8.86 15.54 6.25
CA LEU A 4 7.77 14.67 6.71
C LEU A 4 8.20 13.21 6.56
N LEU A 5 8.39 12.50 7.67
CA LEU A 5 8.53 11.05 7.68
C LEU A 5 7.13 10.43 7.60
N ALA A 6 6.78 9.88 6.43
CA ALA A 6 5.49 9.25 6.17
C ALA A 6 5.56 7.76 6.50
N ALA A 7 5.09 7.39 7.69
CA ALA A 7 5.04 6.01 8.17
C ALA A 7 3.70 5.34 7.83
N HIS A 8 3.67 4.00 7.79
CA HIS A 8 2.41 3.28 7.59
C HIS A 8 1.44 3.46 8.77
N GLY A 9 1.97 3.46 10.00
CA GLY A 9 1.18 3.41 11.23
C GLY A 9 0.98 1.99 11.74
N SER A 10 0.71 1.84 13.03
CA SER A 10 0.45 0.55 13.66
C SER A 10 -0.37 0.70 14.93
N PRO A 11 -1.30 -0.22 15.22
CA PRO A 11 -1.95 -0.27 16.52
C PRO A 11 -1.02 -0.79 17.65
N ASP A 12 0.15 -1.37 17.32
CA ASP A 12 1.09 -1.88 18.34
C ASP A 12 1.91 -0.72 18.96
N PRO A 13 1.82 -0.48 20.28
CA PRO A 13 2.57 0.58 20.96
C PRO A 13 4.09 0.50 20.78
N ARG A 14 4.65 -0.70 20.60
CA ARG A 14 6.09 -0.89 20.37
C ARG A 14 6.49 -0.34 19.01
N ALA A 15 5.69 -0.59 17.98
CA ALA A 15 5.92 -0.05 16.64
C ALA A 15 5.79 1.48 16.62
N GLN A 16 4.85 2.04 17.38
CA GLN A 16 4.70 3.49 17.54
C GLN A 16 5.93 4.12 18.21
N ALA A 17 6.43 3.53 19.30
CA ALA A 17 7.63 4.00 19.98
C ALA A 17 8.87 3.96 19.08
N LEU A 18 9.02 2.91 18.26
CA LEU A 18 10.11 2.78 17.31
C LEU A 18 10.03 3.84 16.18
N ALA A 19 8.84 4.14 15.66
CA ALA A 19 8.65 5.21 14.68
C ALA A 19 9.03 6.59 15.26
N LEU A 20 8.64 6.87 16.52
CA LEU A 20 9.04 8.08 17.23
C LEU A 20 10.56 8.15 17.46
N GLY A 21 11.18 7.02 17.82
CA GLY A 21 12.63 6.92 17.97
C GLY A 21 13.37 7.19 16.66
N LEU A 22 12.87 6.64 15.55
CA LEU A 22 13.41 6.85 14.21
C LEU A 22 13.28 8.31 13.77
N ARG A 23 12.11 8.95 14.02
CA ARG A 23 11.90 10.39 13.78
C ARG A 23 12.95 11.23 14.51
N LYS A 24 13.11 11.02 15.82
CA LYS A 24 14.11 11.72 16.65
C LYS A 24 15.54 11.48 16.17
N GLY A 25 15.87 10.25 15.78
CA GLY A 25 17.18 9.89 15.24
C GLY A 25 17.47 10.58 13.91
N LEU A 26 16.47 10.63 13.02
CA LEU A 26 16.59 11.28 11.72
C LEU A 26 16.72 12.80 11.86
N GLU A 27 15.95 13.41 12.76
CA GLU A 27 16.04 14.84 13.07
C GLU A 27 17.44 15.24 13.53
N ARG A 28 18.03 14.48 14.47
CA ARG A 28 19.43 14.71 14.88
C ARG A 28 20.43 14.51 13.75
N ARG A 29 20.22 13.49 12.90
CA ARG A 29 21.14 13.17 11.80
C ARG A 29 21.11 14.22 10.69
N LEU A 30 19.94 14.77 10.39
CA LEU A 30 19.76 15.74 9.30
C LEU A 30 19.92 17.19 9.76
N GLY A 31 19.78 17.48 11.05
CA GLY A 31 19.80 18.86 11.56
C GLY A 31 18.61 19.70 11.10
N VAL A 32 17.51 19.06 10.71
CA VAL A 32 16.26 19.72 10.27
C VAL A 32 15.07 19.12 11.00
N GLU A 33 14.02 19.92 11.19
CA GLU A 33 12.76 19.45 11.80
C GLU A 33 12.16 18.28 10.99
N VAL A 34 11.83 17.21 11.70
CA VAL A 34 11.18 16.02 11.13
C VAL A 34 9.80 15.87 11.75
N LEU A 35 8.78 16.19 10.96
CA LEU A 35 7.38 15.85 11.20
C LEU A 35 7.19 14.34 10.99
N LEU A 36 6.26 13.75 11.74
CA LEU A 36 5.86 12.36 11.57
C LEU A 36 4.39 12.33 11.20
N GLY A 37 4.03 11.60 10.15
CA GLY A 37 2.65 11.41 9.71
C GLY A 37 2.40 9.96 9.34
N PHE A 38 1.17 9.51 9.49
CA PHE A 38 0.82 8.10 9.34
C PHE A 38 -0.25 7.87 8.28
N ILE A 39 -0.03 6.87 7.43
CA ILE A 39 -0.98 6.50 6.38
C ILE A 39 -2.26 5.92 7.00
N GLU A 40 -2.13 5.10 8.04
CA GLU A 40 -3.22 4.39 8.73
C GLU A 40 -3.04 4.43 10.26
N HIS A 41 -4.07 3.98 10.98
CA HIS A 41 -4.09 3.62 12.41
C HIS A 41 -3.90 4.70 13.46
N GLN A 42 -3.27 5.84 13.16
CA GLN A 42 -2.91 6.80 14.19
C GLN A 42 -2.77 8.23 13.66
N PRO A 43 -3.09 9.25 14.48
CA PRO A 43 -2.79 10.64 14.17
C PRO A 43 -1.31 10.99 14.46
N PRO A 44 -0.78 12.07 13.87
CA PRO A 44 -1.42 12.84 12.79
C PRO A 44 -1.45 12.02 11.50
N THR A 45 -2.56 12.10 10.79
CA THR A 45 -2.73 11.43 9.49
C THR A 45 -1.75 11.99 8.47
N LEU A 46 -1.48 11.22 7.42
CA LEU A 46 -0.62 11.63 6.32
C LEU A 46 -1.04 12.97 5.71
N LEU A 47 -2.35 13.19 5.55
CA LEU A 47 -2.89 14.43 5.01
C LEU A 47 -2.68 15.62 5.96
N GLU A 48 -2.95 15.45 7.25
CA GLU A 48 -2.73 16.50 8.26
C GLU A 48 -1.25 16.89 8.34
N ALA A 49 -0.36 15.91 8.34
CA ALA A 49 1.07 16.13 8.37
C ALA A 49 1.58 16.77 7.07
N ALA A 50 1.04 16.37 5.91
CA ALA A 50 1.36 16.97 4.62
C ALA A 50 0.90 18.43 4.53
N ARG A 51 -0.31 18.74 5.02
CA ARG A 51 -0.82 20.13 5.13
C ARG A 51 0.03 20.97 6.06
N THR A 52 0.45 20.41 7.20
CA THR A 52 1.35 21.10 8.15
C THR A 52 2.71 21.40 7.50
N LEU A 53 3.25 20.45 6.74
CA LEU A 53 4.48 20.67 5.97
C LEU A 53 4.27 21.76 4.91
N ALA A 54 3.17 21.73 4.17
CA ALA A 54 2.85 22.70 3.13
C ALA A 54 2.62 24.11 3.68
N ALA A 55 1.92 24.24 4.81
CA ALA A 55 1.59 25.51 5.45
C ALA A 55 2.83 26.35 5.85
N GLY A 56 3.96 25.70 6.17
CA GLY A 56 5.23 26.40 6.38
C GLY A 56 6.17 26.34 5.18
N GLY A 57 5.64 26.36 3.96
CA GLY A 57 6.40 26.53 2.71
C GLY A 57 6.86 25.24 2.02
N GLY A 58 6.57 24.06 2.57
CA GLY A 58 6.92 22.77 1.98
C GLY A 58 8.17 22.09 2.55
N GLY A 59 8.63 21.04 1.87
CA GLY A 59 9.77 20.22 2.27
C GLY A 59 9.85 18.86 1.60
N VAL A 60 10.69 17.97 2.14
CA VAL A 60 10.84 16.59 1.64
C VAL A 60 9.91 15.66 2.38
N VAL A 61 9.19 14.83 1.63
CA VAL A 61 8.34 13.77 2.15
C VAL A 61 9.10 12.46 1.98
N LEU A 62 9.55 11.86 3.09
CA LEU A 62 10.29 10.61 3.13
C LEU A 62 9.34 9.45 3.44
N PRO A 63 9.07 8.54 2.49
CA PRO A 63 8.27 7.36 2.76
C PRO A 63 9.07 6.36 3.61
N LEU A 64 8.59 6.05 4.82
CA LEU A 64 9.08 4.92 5.61
C LEU A 64 8.44 3.63 5.09
N LEU A 65 8.77 3.30 3.85
CA LEU A 65 8.28 2.13 3.11
C LEU A 65 9.47 1.34 2.58
N LEU A 66 9.49 0.03 2.80
CA LEU A 66 10.57 -0.84 2.32
C LEU A 66 10.56 -1.00 0.80
N LEU A 67 9.38 -1.02 0.18
CA LEU A 67 9.21 -1.17 -1.27
C LEU A 67 8.15 -0.19 -1.79
N GLY A 68 8.25 0.18 -3.08
CA GLY A 68 7.36 1.14 -3.72
C GLY A 68 5.99 0.60 -4.14
N GLY A 69 5.19 0.10 -3.18
CA GLY A 69 3.85 -0.45 -3.43
C GLY A 69 2.72 0.60 -3.49
N GLY A 70 1.48 0.15 -3.25
CA GLY A 70 0.27 0.96 -3.31
C GLY A 70 0.36 2.27 -2.51
N HIS A 71 0.87 2.23 -1.28
CA HIS A 71 1.01 3.45 -0.46
C HIS A 71 1.87 4.54 -1.09
N LEU A 72 2.99 4.17 -1.73
CA LEU A 72 3.82 5.12 -2.45
C LEU A 72 3.12 5.60 -3.73
N LYS A 73 2.44 4.70 -4.44
CA LYS A 73 1.86 4.96 -5.75
C LYS A 73 0.51 5.67 -5.69
N ALA A 74 -0.25 5.56 -4.61
CA ALA A 74 -1.61 6.08 -4.48
C ALA A 74 -1.73 7.06 -3.30
N ASP A 75 -1.52 6.59 -2.07
CA ASP A 75 -1.88 7.35 -0.86
C ASP A 75 -1.03 8.60 -0.67
N LEU A 76 0.30 8.47 -0.75
CA LEU A 76 1.21 9.61 -0.60
C LEU A 76 0.90 10.73 -1.60
N PRO A 77 0.85 10.48 -2.91
CA PRO A 77 0.67 11.59 -3.84
C PRO A 77 -0.73 12.20 -3.79
N LEU A 78 -1.77 11.44 -3.41
CA LEU A 78 -3.10 12.00 -3.14
C LEU A 78 -3.07 13.00 -1.97
N ALA A 79 -2.40 12.64 -0.88
CA ALA A 79 -2.23 13.54 0.26
C ALA A 79 -1.41 14.78 -0.11
N LEU A 80 -0.37 14.63 -0.94
CA LEU A 80 0.45 15.75 -1.42
C LEU A 80 -0.30 16.66 -2.39
N GLU A 81 -1.13 16.12 -3.28
CA GLU A 81 -1.97 16.91 -4.18
C GLU A 81 -2.98 17.75 -3.39
N ALA A 82 -3.68 17.15 -2.42
CA ALA A 82 -4.58 17.88 -1.54
C ALA A 82 -3.87 18.96 -0.69
N ALA A 83 -2.62 18.71 -0.29
CA ALA A 83 -1.81 19.71 0.42
C ALA A 83 -1.36 20.85 -0.51
N ARG A 84 -1.00 20.56 -1.77
CA ARG A 84 -0.66 21.55 -2.81
C ARG A 84 -1.86 22.42 -3.17
N GLU A 85 -3.06 21.84 -3.25
CA GLU A 85 -4.30 22.60 -3.50
C GLU A 85 -4.58 23.60 -2.38
N ALA A 86 -4.40 23.19 -1.11
CA ALA A 86 -4.56 24.07 0.05
C ALA A 86 -3.46 25.14 0.14
N HIS A 87 -2.26 24.86 -0.38
CA HIS A 87 -1.10 25.75 -0.33
C HIS A 87 -0.34 25.78 -1.66
N PRO A 88 -0.82 26.53 -2.68
CA PRO A 88 -0.27 26.50 -4.04
C PRO A 88 1.21 26.90 -4.17
N GLY A 89 1.75 27.66 -3.20
CA GLY A 89 3.16 28.05 -3.15
C GLY A 89 4.08 27.06 -2.43
N ALA A 90 3.55 25.95 -1.90
CA ALA A 90 4.35 24.99 -1.14
C ALA A 90 5.14 24.04 -2.05
N GLU A 91 6.44 23.92 -1.79
CA GLU A 91 7.29 22.97 -2.51
C GLU A 91 7.34 21.62 -1.78
N LEU A 92 6.50 20.67 -2.18
CA LEU A 92 6.52 19.30 -1.65
C LEU A 92 7.28 18.37 -2.60
N ARG A 93 8.34 17.75 -2.10
CA ARG A 93 9.19 16.81 -2.85
C ARG A 93 9.05 15.39 -2.28
N LEU A 94 8.46 14.48 -3.04
CA LEU A 94 8.37 13.09 -2.63
C LEU A 94 9.67 12.32 -2.92
N ALA A 95 10.34 11.89 -1.86
CA ALA A 95 11.53 11.05 -1.97
C ALA A 95 11.17 9.61 -2.39
N ARG A 96 12.17 8.88 -2.88
CA ARG A 96 12.05 7.44 -3.16
C ARG A 96 11.80 6.66 -1.85
N PRO A 97 11.14 5.49 -1.91
CA PRO A 97 11.07 4.58 -0.76
C PRO A 97 12.48 4.06 -0.43
N LEU A 98 12.64 3.33 0.67
CA LEU A 98 13.91 2.70 1.01
C LEU A 98 14.41 1.78 -0.11
N GLY A 99 13.52 0.93 -0.64
CA GLY A 99 13.79 0.08 -1.79
C GLY A 99 15.01 -0.82 -1.59
N ALA A 100 15.70 -1.12 -2.70
CA ALA A 100 16.95 -1.88 -2.69
C ALA A 100 18.17 -1.03 -2.26
N HIS A 101 18.08 -0.34 -1.12
CA HIS A 101 19.13 0.58 -0.65
C HIS A 101 20.46 -0.15 -0.36
N PRO A 102 21.62 0.40 -0.79
CA PRO A 102 22.93 -0.19 -0.49
C PRO A 102 23.19 -0.42 1.01
N ALA A 103 22.74 0.49 1.88
CA ALA A 103 22.85 0.34 3.34
C ALA A 103 22.05 -0.86 3.88
N LEU A 104 20.89 -1.18 3.28
CA LEU A 104 20.08 -2.33 3.69
C LEU A 104 20.65 -3.66 3.16
N VAL A 105 21.24 -3.64 1.96
CA VAL A 105 22.02 -4.77 1.45
C VAL A 105 23.23 -5.03 2.36
N ALA A 106 23.98 -3.98 2.70
CA ALA A 106 25.15 -4.07 3.57
C ALA A 106 24.79 -4.63 4.94
N LEU A 107 23.67 -4.20 5.53
CA LEU A 107 23.14 -4.73 6.79
C LEU A 107 22.92 -6.24 6.74
N TRP A 108 22.28 -6.77 5.68
CA TRP A 108 22.06 -8.21 5.59
C TRP A 108 23.34 -9.00 5.41
N VAL A 109 24.27 -8.49 4.60
CA VAL A 109 25.60 -9.09 4.41
C VAL A 109 26.38 -9.10 5.72
N GLU A 110 26.36 -8.00 6.47
CA GLU A 110 26.98 -7.90 7.80
C GLU A 110 26.41 -8.94 8.76
N ARG A 111 25.08 -9.08 8.83
CA ARG A 111 24.44 -10.05 9.72
C ARG A 111 24.73 -11.50 9.34
N LEU A 112 24.75 -11.82 8.04
CA LEU A 112 25.13 -13.14 7.55
C LEU A 112 26.58 -13.47 7.93
N LYS A 113 27.51 -12.54 7.67
CA LYS A 113 28.93 -12.70 8.04
C LYS A 113 29.12 -12.80 9.55
N GLY A 114 28.40 -12.01 10.33
CA GLY A 114 28.41 -12.07 11.79
C GLY A 114 27.91 -13.39 12.37
N ARG A 115 27.16 -14.19 11.60
CA ARG A 115 26.78 -15.58 11.93
C ARG A 115 27.69 -16.64 11.30
N GLY A 116 28.78 -16.22 10.68
CA GLY A 116 29.75 -17.09 10.02
C GLY A 116 29.16 -17.83 8.82
N ALA A 117 28.29 -17.17 8.04
CA ALA A 117 27.74 -17.75 6.81
C ALA A 117 28.84 -17.99 5.77
N THR A 118 28.78 -19.11 5.06
CA THR A 118 29.72 -19.52 4.00
C THR A 118 28.96 -19.78 2.69
N PRO A 119 29.66 -19.95 1.54
CA PRO A 119 29.02 -20.30 0.27
C PRO A 119 28.28 -21.65 0.26
N GLU A 120 28.48 -22.49 1.28
CA GLU A 120 27.75 -23.76 1.48
C GLU A 120 26.40 -23.56 2.19
N ASP A 121 26.14 -22.38 2.73
CA ASP A 121 24.86 -22.03 3.33
C ASP A 121 23.94 -21.35 2.29
N ALA A 122 22.67 -21.13 2.63
CA ALA A 122 21.73 -20.37 1.81
C ALA A 122 20.89 -19.41 2.66
N ALA A 123 20.16 -18.50 2.02
CA ALA A 123 19.29 -17.56 2.70
C ALA A 123 17.96 -17.35 1.97
N ILE A 124 16.93 -17.03 2.75
CA ILE A 124 15.61 -16.63 2.25
C ILE A 124 15.34 -15.21 2.72
N LEU A 125 15.21 -14.28 1.77
CA LEU A 125 14.79 -12.91 2.03
C LEU A 125 13.26 -12.86 2.11
N VAL A 126 12.72 -12.70 3.31
CA VAL A 126 11.27 -12.68 3.51
C VAL A 126 10.74 -11.26 3.48
N LEU A 127 9.86 -11.01 2.51
CA LEU A 127 9.19 -9.76 2.25
C LEU A 127 7.70 -9.90 2.61
N ARG A 128 7.01 -8.78 2.85
CA ARG A 128 5.55 -8.80 3.08
C ARG A 128 4.82 -9.39 1.87
N GLY A 129 5.17 -8.94 0.67
CA GLY A 129 4.47 -9.22 -0.58
C GLY A 129 3.16 -8.45 -0.71
N GLY A 130 2.86 -8.03 -1.94
CA GLY A 130 1.68 -7.24 -2.27
C GLY A 130 1.13 -7.55 -3.64
N THR A 131 0.06 -6.87 -4.03
CA THR A 131 -0.54 -6.97 -5.36
C THR A 131 0.22 -6.17 -6.42
N ASP A 132 1.18 -5.33 -6.03
CA ASP A 132 1.98 -4.55 -6.96
C ASP A 132 3.16 -5.38 -7.50
N PRO A 133 3.16 -5.75 -8.80
CA PRO A 133 4.21 -6.59 -9.36
C PRO A 133 5.57 -5.89 -9.40
N GLY A 134 5.62 -4.57 -9.55
CA GLY A 134 6.85 -3.80 -9.56
C GLY A 134 7.55 -3.80 -8.20
N ALA A 135 6.80 -3.62 -7.13
CA ALA A 135 7.31 -3.71 -5.76
C ALA A 135 7.83 -5.12 -5.45
N ASN A 136 7.11 -6.16 -5.89
CA ASN A 136 7.59 -7.54 -5.74
C ASN A 136 8.89 -7.76 -6.52
N ALA A 137 8.97 -7.30 -7.78
CA ALA A 137 10.19 -7.39 -8.58
C ALA A 137 11.39 -6.66 -7.95
N GLU A 138 11.17 -5.49 -7.35
CA GLU A 138 12.20 -4.77 -6.58
C GLU A 138 12.69 -5.59 -5.38
N GLY A 139 11.80 -6.29 -4.68
CA GLY A 139 12.16 -7.23 -3.62
C GLY A 139 13.00 -8.41 -4.11
N ALA A 140 12.70 -8.94 -5.31
CA ALA A 140 13.52 -9.98 -5.93
C ALA A 140 14.91 -9.45 -6.34
N ALA A 141 15.00 -8.22 -6.85
CA ALA A 141 16.27 -7.57 -7.13
C ALA A 141 17.10 -7.37 -5.85
N LEU A 142 16.47 -7.00 -4.73
CA LEU A 142 17.14 -6.90 -3.44
C LEU A 142 17.75 -8.25 -3.00
N ALA A 143 17.03 -9.36 -3.15
CA ALA A 143 17.58 -10.69 -2.86
C ALA A 143 18.82 -10.98 -3.71
N ARG A 144 18.77 -10.69 -5.03
CA ARG A 144 19.93 -10.86 -5.92
C ARG A 144 21.12 -10.00 -5.51
N LEU A 145 20.90 -8.75 -5.11
CA LEU A 145 21.97 -7.87 -4.63
C LEU A 145 22.63 -8.36 -3.34
N ILE A 146 21.85 -8.97 -2.44
CA ILE A 146 22.39 -9.60 -1.23
C ILE A 146 23.19 -10.85 -1.60
N GLU A 147 22.69 -11.69 -2.51
CA GLU A 147 23.39 -12.89 -3.01
C GLU A 147 24.77 -12.57 -3.57
N GLU A 148 24.84 -11.62 -4.51
CA GLU A 148 26.11 -11.18 -5.13
C GLU A 148 27.13 -10.70 -4.09
N ARG A 149 26.67 -9.99 -3.06
CA ARG A 149 27.56 -9.39 -2.05
C ARG A 149 27.88 -10.31 -0.88
N ALA A 150 26.99 -11.25 -0.57
CA ALA A 150 27.18 -12.23 0.50
C ALA A 150 28.00 -13.44 0.03
N GLY A 151 27.93 -13.78 -1.26
CA GLY A 151 28.61 -14.95 -1.83
C GLY A 151 27.94 -16.27 -1.48
N LEU A 152 26.63 -16.26 -1.21
CA LEU A 152 25.81 -17.43 -0.92
C LEU A 152 24.42 -17.27 -1.56
N PRO A 153 23.73 -18.36 -1.96
CA PRO A 153 22.41 -18.29 -2.59
C PRO A 153 21.36 -17.57 -1.73
N VAL A 154 20.66 -16.58 -2.30
CA VAL A 154 19.57 -15.84 -1.62
C VAL A 154 18.31 -15.83 -2.48
N VAL A 155 17.23 -16.43 -1.97
CA VAL A 155 15.94 -16.50 -2.69
C VAL A 155 14.92 -15.56 -2.04
N PRO A 156 14.20 -14.71 -2.80
CA PRO A 156 13.11 -13.92 -2.25
C PRO A 156 11.91 -14.82 -1.92
N ALA A 157 11.20 -14.50 -0.84
CA ALA A 157 9.94 -15.10 -0.47
C ALA A 157 8.95 -14.04 0.01
N TYR A 158 7.65 -14.32 -0.15
CA TYR A 158 6.59 -13.38 0.18
C TYR A 158 5.62 -14.00 1.17
N ALA A 159 5.41 -13.31 2.30
CA ALA A 159 4.52 -13.78 3.35
C ALA A 159 3.03 -13.72 2.96
N ALA A 160 2.67 -12.79 2.06
CA ALA A 160 1.31 -12.54 1.61
C ALA A 160 1.25 -12.10 0.14
N LYS A 161 0.10 -12.36 -0.52
CA LYS A 161 -0.34 -11.81 -1.82
C LYS A 161 0.59 -12.02 -3.04
N ALA A 162 1.78 -12.58 -2.86
CA ALA A 162 2.77 -12.83 -3.89
C ALA A 162 3.43 -14.20 -3.70
N ARG A 163 4.24 -14.60 -4.68
CA ARG A 163 4.92 -15.89 -4.77
C ARG A 163 6.38 -15.70 -5.20
N PRO A 164 7.30 -16.56 -4.78
CA PRO A 164 7.07 -17.78 -3.99
C PRO A 164 6.78 -17.52 -2.51
N THR A 165 6.09 -18.45 -1.86
CA THR A 165 5.97 -18.49 -0.39
C THR A 165 7.30 -18.90 0.24
N PRO A 166 7.52 -18.63 1.55
CA PRO A 166 8.71 -19.12 2.25
C PRO A 166 8.95 -20.63 2.11
N ARG A 167 7.88 -21.44 2.14
CA ARG A 167 7.96 -22.89 1.97
C ARG A 167 8.39 -23.28 0.55
N GLU A 168 7.85 -22.61 -0.47
CA GLU A 168 8.25 -22.83 -1.86
C GLU A 168 9.69 -22.36 -2.12
N ALA A 169 10.11 -21.24 -1.53
CA ALA A 169 11.48 -20.75 -1.62
C ALA A 169 12.47 -21.72 -0.97
N LEU A 170 12.12 -22.28 0.19
CA LEU A 170 12.92 -23.34 0.81
C LEU A 170 12.98 -24.58 -0.08
N GLY A 171 11.87 -25.03 -0.65
CA GLY A 171 11.86 -26.15 -1.59
C GLY A 171 12.82 -25.97 -2.77
N ARG A 172 12.95 -24.73 -3.29
CA ARG A 172 13.93 -24.39 -4.33
C ARG A 172 15.37 -24.49 -3.82
N LEU A 173 15.63 -24.04 -2.60
CA LEU A 173 16.97 -24.06 -2.00
C LEU A 173 17.43 -25.46 -1.61
N LEU A 174 16.53 -26.36 -1.19
CA LEU A 174 16.90 -27.72 -0.78
C LEU A 174 17.58 -28.52 -1.90
N GLY A 175 17.30 -28.21 -3.17
CA GLY A 175 18.01 -28.80 -4.32
C GLY A 175 19.51 -28.49 -4.36
N LEU A 176 19.94 -27.40 -3.71
CA LEU A 176 21.35 -27.00 -3.60
C LEU A 176 22.07 -27.70 -2.44
N ARG A 177 21.34 -28.46 -1.60
CA ARG A 177 21.84 -29.13 -0.39
C ARG A 177 22.64 -28.18 0.53
N PRO A 178 22.09 -27.02 0.92
CA PRO A 178 22.79 -26.08 1.78
C PRO A 178 23.01 -26.67 3.17
N ARG A 179 24.13 -26.33 3.81
CA ARG A 179 24.45 -26.75 5.18
C ARG A 179 23.52 -26.11 6.20
N ARG A 180 23.18 -24.83 6.00
CA ARG A 180 22.25 -24.05 6.83
C ARG A 180 21.41 -23.13 5.96
N VAL A 181 20.21 -22.79 6.41
CA VAL A 181 19.37 -21.79 5.73
C VAL A 181 19.04 -20.65 6.69
N PHE A 182 19.47 -19.44 6.34
CA PHE A 182 19.19 -18.21 7.09
C PHE A 182 17.86 -17.59 6.66
N LEU A 183 17.09 -17.09 7.63
CA LEU A 183 15.88 -16.30 7.35
C LEU A 183 16.19 -14.81 7.57
N LEU A 184 15.98 -14.01 6.53
CA LEU A 184 16.22 -12.57 6.54
C LEU A 184 14.85 -11.87 6.49
N PRO A 185 14.21 -11.59 7.63
CA PRO A 185 12.94 -10.88 7.65
C PRO A 185 13.16 -9.42 7.25
N HIS A 186 12.94 -9.10 5.97
CA HIS A 186 12.96 -7.74 5.44
C HIS A 186 11.64 -7.04 5.75
N LEU A 187 11.44 -6.84 7.05
CA LEU A 187 10.30 -6.23 7.70
C LEU A 187 10.84 -5.22 8.73
N PHE A 188 10.04 -4.21 9.07
CA PHE A 188 10.46 -3.24 10.08
C PHE A 188 10.55 -3.88 11.46
N PHE A 189 9.48 -4.50 11.96
CA PHE A 189 9.42 -5.02 13.32
C PHE A 189 8.87 -6.45 13.35
N HIS A 190 9.09 -7.11 14.49
CA HIS A 190 8.46 -8.38 14.83
C HIS A 190 6.95 -8.23 14.94
N GLY A 191 6.19 -9.12 14.31
CA GLY A 191 4.74 -9.13 14.44
C GLY A 191 4.09 -10.29 13.69
N VAL A 192 2.77 -10.21 13.53
CA VAL A 192 1.91 -11.30 13.00
C VAL A 192 2.43 -11.92 11.70
N VAL A 193 3.06 -11.14 10.83
CA VAL A 193 3.62 -11.64 9.55
C VAL A 193 4.83 -12.55 9.78
N GLU A 194 5.71 -12.18 10.71
CA GLU A 194 6.87 -12.99 11.09
C GLU A 194 6.47 -14.17 11.98
N GLU A 195 5.54 -14.00 12.91
CA GLU A 195 5.01 -15.11 13.71
C GLU A 195 4.37 -16.18 12.81
N ARG A 196 3.56 -15.77 11.83
CA ARG A 196 3.00 -16.69 10.82
C ARG A 196 4.09 -17.29 9.93
N LEU A 197 5.16 -16.57 9.65
CA LEU A 197 6.31 -17.08 8.90
C LEU A 197 6.99 -18.19 9.70
N LEU A 198 7.38 -17.93 10.95
CA LEU A 198 8.05 -18.87 11.84
C LEU A 198 7.18 -20.12 12.08
N ALA A 199 5.87 -19.95 12.26
CA ALA A 199 4.93 -21.08 12.36
C ALA A 199 4.84 -21.91 11.07
N ARG A 200 4.93 -21.30 9.89
CA ARG A 200 4.90 -22.01 8.59
C ARG A 200 6.16 -22.81 8.29
N VAL A 201 7.22 -22.59 9.06
CA VAL A 201 8.52 -23.24 8.87
C VAL A 201 8.98 -24.00 10.12
N GLU A 202 8.06 -24.22 11.06
CA GLU A 202 8.29 -25.00 12.27
C GLU A 202 8.74 -26.43 11.92
N GLY A 203 9.77 -26.93 12.62
CA GLY A 203 10.39 -28.24 12.35
C GLY A 203 11.50 -28.23 11.29
N LEU A 204 11.81 -27.08 10.69
CA LEU A 204 12.95 -26.92 9.76
C LEU A 204 14.12 -26.26 10.48
N GLU A 205 15.36 -26.69 10.19
CA GLU A 205 16.58 -26.08 10.73
C GLU A 205 16.85 -24.74 10.03
N LEU A 206 16.18 -23.69 10.51
CA LEU A 206 16.29 -22.33 9.99
C LEU A 206 16.91 -21.39 11.03
N HIS A 207 17.75 -20.47 10.58
CA HIS A 207 18.45 -19.51 11.44
C HIS A 207 17.90 -18.10 11.19
N PRO A 208 16.89 -17.64 11.96
CA PRO A 208 16.34 -16.30 11.82
C PRO A 208 17.33 -15.22 12.27
N LEU A 209 17.43 -14.17 11.46
CA LEU A 209 18.15 -12.94 11.79
C LEU A 209 17.15 -11.85 12.24
N PRO A 210 17.59 -10.86 13.05
CA PRO A 210 16.70 -9.80 13.52
C PRO A 210 16.07 -8.99 12.36
N PRO A 211 14.90 -8.35 12.54
CA PRO A 211 14.31 -7.44 11.56
C PRO A 211 15.10 -6.13 11.46
N LEU A 212 14.63 -5.18 10.64
CA LEU A 212 15.39 -3.98 10.29
C LEU A 212 15.35 -2.87 11.34
N MET A 213 14.23 -2.71 12.05
CA MET A 213 14.01 -1.58 12.94
C MET A 213 15.00 -1.58 14.11
N GLY A 214 15.44 -0.38 14.48
CA GLY A 214 16.47 -0.19 15.50
C GLY A 214 17.91 -0.25 14.99
N HIS A 215 18.14 -0.60 13.71
CA HIS A 215 19.47 -0.59 13.13
C HIS A 215 19.85 0.79 12.52
N PRO A 216 21.08 1.31 12.73
CA PRO A 216 21.53 2.59 12.16
C PRO A 216 21.43 2.69 10.63
N ALA A 217 21.51 1.55 9.92
CA ALA A 217 21.38 1.48 8.46
C ALA A 217 20.05 2.06 7.93
N LEU A 218 18.98 2.05 8.73
CA LEU A 218 17.72 2.70 8.36
C LEU A 218 17.84 4.23 8.36
N LEU A 219 18.53 4.80 9.35
CA LEU A 219 18.77 6.25 9.41
C LEU A 219 19.70 6.70 8.28
N GLU A 220 20.69 5.88 7.95
CA GLU A 220 21.55 6.10 6.79
C GLU A 220 20.75 6.09 5.49
N ALA A 221 19.95 5.05 5.24
CA ALA A 221 19.12 4.96 4.04
C ALA A 221 18.13 6.13 3.92
N LEU A 222 17.48 6.54 5.01
CA LEU A 222 16.58 7.70 5.00
C LEU A 222 17.32 9.01 4.75
N ALA A 223 18.52 9.19 5.32
CA ALA A 223 19.32 10.38 5.08
C ALA A 223 19.82 10.45 3.62
N ASP A 224 20.12 9.30 3.01
CA ASP A 224 20.48 9.23 1.60
C ASP A 224 19.30 9.56 0.71
N ARG A 225 18.11 8.99 0.98
CA ARG A 225 16.87 9.36 0.26
C ARG A 225 16.54 10.85 0.38
N TYR A 226 16.81 11.45 1.55
CA TYR A 226 16.66 12.88 1.75
C TYR A 226 17.61 13.69 0.86
N ARG A 227 18.90 13.34 0.83
CA ARG A 227 19.91 14.01 -0.01
C ARG A 227 19.58 13.87 -1.49
N GLU A 228 19.24 12.66 -1.95
CA GLU A 228 18.77 12.43 -3.32
C GLU A 228 17.59 13.35 -3.67
N ALA A 229 16.65 13.56 -2.73
CA ALA A 229 15.50 14.44 -2.94
C ALA A 229 15.86 15.93 -3.05
N LEU A 230 16.95 16.37 -2.42
CA LEU A 230 17.47 17.72 -2.55
C LEU A 230 18.18 17.94 -3.89
N GLU A 231 18.82 16.90 -4.41
CA GLU A 231 19.56 16.90 -5.69
C GLU A 231 18.63 16.75 -6.92
N GLY A 232 17.31 16.75 -6.72
CA GLY A 232 16.32 16.62 -7.79
C GLY A 232 15.92 15.18 -8.12
N GLY A 233 16.47 14.20 -7.40
CA GLY A 233 15.95 12.84 -7.39
C GLY A 233 14.57 12.80 -6.71
N GLY A 234 13.72 11.85 -7.10
CA GLY A 234 12.39 11.75 -6.51
C GLY A 234 11.74 10.41 -6.82
N ALA A 235 10.66 10.08 -6.11
CA ALA A 235 9.84 8.97 -6.54
C ALA A 235 9.30 9.28 -7.95
N PRO A 236 9.52 8.42 -8.97
CA PRO A 236 8.99 8.66 -10.31
C PRO A 236 7.49 8.91 -10.29
N CYS A 237 6.79 8.32 -9.30
CA CYS A 237 5.36 8.47 -9.11
C CYS A 237 4.88 9.89 -8.73
N ASP A 238 5.74 10.82 -8.31
CA ASP A 238 5.37 12.22 -8.05
C ASP A 238 5.42 13.07 -9.34
N SER A 239 6.25 12.67 -10.32
CA SER A 239 6.46 13.38 -11.59
C SER A 239 6.02 12.60 -12.83
N CYS A 240 5.50 11.38 -12.66
CA CYS A 240 5.18 10.49 -13.77
C CYS A 240 4.03 11.05 -14.60
N ARG A 241 4.33 11.45 -15.85
CA ARG A 241 3.32 11.84 -16.86
C ARG A 241 2.30 10.75 -17.19
N PHE A 242 2.61 9.49 -16.88
CA PHE A 242 1.72 8.34 -17.04
C PHE A 242 0.98 7.98 -15.74
N ARG A 243 1.23 8.72 -14.64
CA ARG A 243 0.35 8.76 -13.48
C ARG A 243 -0.90 9.53 -13.91
N PHE A 244 -1.70 8.87 -14.73
CA PHE A 244 -3.09 9.24 -14.85
C PHE A 244 -3.71 9.00 -13.48
N PRO A 245 -4.43 9.97 -12.89
CA PRO A 245 -5.46 9.66 -11.90
C PRO A 245 -6.32 8.54 -12.51
N LEU A 246 -6.70 7.55 -11.71
CA LEU A 246 -7.41 6.37 -12.19
C LEU A 246 -8.52 6.71 -13.21
N GLY A 247 -8.38 6.16 -14.42
CA GLY A 247 -9.35 6.20 -15.51
C GLY A 247 -8.67 6.14 -16.88
N ARG A 248 -8.35 4.94 -17.38
CA ARG A 248 -7.52 4.78 -18.60
C ARG A 248 -8.25 4.98 -19.94
N PHE A 249 -9.46 5.55 -19.94
CA PHE A 249 -10.13 6.06 -21.14
C PHE A 249 -11.14 7.15 -20.73
N ALA A 250 -10.76 8.44 -20.80
CA ALA A 250 -11.74 9.54 -20.84
C ALA A 250 -11.12 10.84 -21.39
N PRO A 251 -11.78 11.56 -22.31
CA PRO A 251 -11.38 12.90 -22.69
C PRO A 251 -11.59 13.91 -21.55
N ARG A 252 -10.80 14.99 -21.64
CA ARG A 252 -10.59 16.06 -20.66
C ARG A 252 -11.92 16.74 -20.26
N ARG A 253 -12.15 16.83 -18.95
CA ARG A 253 -12.93 17.85 -18.18
C ARG A 253 -14.09 17.31 -17.33
N GLU A 254 -14.84 16.30 -17.77
CA GLU A 254 -16.02 15.80 -17.03
C GLU A 254 -15.65 14.75 -15.96
N ALA A 255 -14.72 13.83 -16.28
CA ALA A 255 -14.23 12.82 -15.34
C ALA A 255 -13.43 13.42 -14.16
N GLN A 256 -12.78 14.56 -14.38
CA GLN A 256 -12.10 15.34 -13.34
C GLN A 256 -13.09 15.91 -12.33
N ILE A 257 -14.25 16.39 -12.82
CA ILE A 257 -15.33 16.93 -11.99
C ILE A 257 -15.99 15.80 -11.20
N ALA A 258 -16.19 14.62 -11.78
CA ALA A 258 -16.80 13.48 -11.08
C ALA A 258 -15.90 12.91 -9.97
N GLY A 259 -14.60 12.72 -10.24
CA GLY A 259 -13.64 12.23 -9.25
C GLY A 259 -13.38 13.21 -8.10
N LEU A 260 -13.25 14.51 -8.40
CA LEU A 260 -13.16 15.55 -7.37
C LEU A 260 -14.46 15.71 -6.59
N ARG A 261 -15.64 15.53 -7.22
CA ARG A 261 -16.93 15.53 -6.52
C ARG A 261 -17.08 14.32 -5.60
N ALA A 262 -16.63 13.14 -6.01
CA ALA A 262 -16.67 11.92 -5.19
C ALA A 262 -15.72 12.03 -3.97
N LEU A 263 -14.51 12.55 -4.16
CA LEU A 263 -13.55 12.80 -3.07
C LEU A 263 -14.01 13.95 -2.14
N ARG A 264 -14.56 15.02 -2.69
CA ARG A 264 -15.15 16.12 -1.90
C ARG A 264 -16.38 15.65 -1.12
N HIS A 265 -17.13 14.66 -1.61
CA HIS A 265 -18.25 14.08 -0.87
C HIS A 265 -17.78 13.17 0.27
N ALA A 266 -16.79 12.30 0.02
CA ALA A 266 -16.23 11.41 1.03
C ALA A 266 -15.56 12.16 2.19
N LEU A 267 -15.07 13.38 1.95
CA LEU A 267 -14.34 14.18 2.93
C LEU A 267 -15.20 15.20 3.70
N PHE A 268 -16.45 15.51 3.29
CA PHE A 268 -17.18 16.68 3.83
C PHE A 268 -18.68 16.51 4.17
N ALA A 269 -19.28 15.32 4.21
CA ALA A 269 -20.69 15.20 4.63
C ALA A 269 -21.01 13.93 5.43
N PRO A 270 -21.15 14.01 6.77
CA PRO A 270 -21.83 12.98 7.55
C PRO A 270 -23.35 13.24 7.49
N GLY A 271 -24.07 12.42 6.72
CA GLY A 271 -25.49 12.17 6.96
C GLY A 271 -26.50 12.56 5.88
N ARG A 272 -27.23 11.51 5.46
CA ARG A 272 -28.66 11.37 5.08
C ARG A 272 -29.24 12.18 3.89
N HIS A 273 -29.82 11.39 2.98
CA HIS A 273 -31.16 11.53 2.37
C HIS A 273 -31.23 11.97 0.88
N PRO A 274 -32.44 11.94 0.29
CA PRO A 274 -32.86 11.07 -0.79
C PRO A 274 -32.58 11.62 -2.20
N HIS A 275 -31.80 12.69 -2.36
CA HIS A 275 -31.11 13.07 -3.60
C HIS A 275 -30.05 14.16 -3.31
N GLY A 276 -28.77 13.86 -3.55
CA GLY A 276 -27.69 14.84 -3.69
C GLY A 276 -26.37 14.22 -4.20
N PRO A 277 -25.69 14.88 -5.16
CA PRO A 277 -25.95 14.70 -6.59
C PRO A 277 -25.36 13.42 -7.21
N PHE A 278 -24.76 12.48 -6.46
CA PHE A 278 -23.95 11.42 -7.07
C PHE A 278 -23.65 10.20 -6.19
N THR A 279 -24.07 9.01 -6.61
CA THR A 279 -23.69 7.70 -6.04
C THR A 279 -22.62 7.04 -6.91
N HIS A 280 -21.53 6.54 -6.32
CA HIS A 280 -20.51 5.78 -7.04
C HIS A 280 -20.58 4.30 -6.67
N LEU A 281 -20.93 3.47 -7.64
CA LEU A 281 -20.99 2.02 -7.53
C LEU A 281 -19.68 1.40 -8.04
N LEU A 282 -18.96 0.69 -7.17
CA LEU A 282 -17.75 -0.06 -7.51
C LEU A 282 -18.06 -1.55 -7.58
N LEU A 283 -18.03 -2.13 -8.77
CA LEU A 283 -18.31 -3.56 -8.98
C LEU A 283 -17.02 -4.36 -9.10
N CYS A 284 -16.81 -5.32 -8.22
CA CYS A 284 -15.67 -6.24 -8.27
C CYS A 284 -15.78 -7.17 -9.49
N THR A 285 -14.77 -7.11 -10.36
CA THR A 285 -14.59 -7.99 -11.53
C THR A 285 -13.37 -8.91 -11.37
N GLY A 286 -12.96 -9.19 -10.13
CA GLY A 286 -11.94 -10.22 -9.83
C GLY A 286 -12.44 -11.63 -10.18
N GLU A 287 -11.52 -12.59 -10.30
CA GLU A 287 -11.76 -13.97 -10.75
C GLU A 287 -12.99 -14.62 -10.09
N ALA A 288 -13.00 -14.71 -8.76
CA ALA A 288 -14.12 -15.30 -8.02
C ALA A 288 -15.47 -14.56 -8.20
N CYS A 289 -15.45 -13.24 -8.44
CA CYS A 289 -16.68 -12.49 -8.73
C CYS A 289 -17.15 -12.70 -10.18
N ARG A 290 -16.23 -12.91 -11.14
CA ARG A 290 -16.60 -13.28 -12.51
C ARG A 290 -17.26 -14.66 -12.55
N GLU A 291 -16.72 -15.62 -11.81
CA GLU A 291 -17.35 -16.94 -11.62
C GLU A 291 -18.73 -16.82 -10.99
N GLY A 292 -18.91 -15.91 -10.03
CA GLY A 292 -20.20 -15.56 -9.44
C GLY A 292 -21.13 -14.71 -10.31
N GLY A 293 -20.81 -14.47 -11.59
CA GLY A 293 -21.71 -13.76 -12.52
C GLY A 293 -21.55 -12.24 -12.62
N ALA A 294 -20.45 -11.66 -12.10
CA ALA A 294 -20.24 -10.20 -12.09
C ALA A 294 -20.29 -9.54 -13.48
N LEU A 295 -19.94 -10.25 -14.55
CA LEU A 295 -20.02 -9.69 -15.90
C LEU A 295 -21.46 -9.56 -16.40
N GLY A 296 -22.36 -10.45 -15.97
CA GLY A 296 -23.79 -10.32 -16.24
C GLY A 296 -24.38 -9.17 -15.44
N LEU A 297 -24.05 -9.11 -14.15
CA LEU A 297 -24.47 -8.02 -13.26
C LEU A 297 -24.00 -6.65 -13.75
N LEU A 298 -22.78 -6.54 -14.28
CA LEU A 298 -22.25 -5.30 -14.87
C LEU A 298 -23.15 -4.78 -15.99
N ARG A 299 -23.53 -5.65 -16.95
CA ARG A 299 -24.40 -5.27 -18.07
C ARG A 299 -25.80 -4.89 -17.60
N GLY A 300 -26.36 -5.65 -16.66
CA GLY A 300 -27.67 -5.34 -16.08
C GLY A 300 -27.67 -4.00 -15.36
N LEU A 301 -26.61 -3.68 -14.61
CA LEU A 301 -26.45 -2.36 -13.98
C LEU A 301 -26.26 -1.24 -15.02
N GLU A 302 -25.49 -1.45 -16.09
CA GLU A 302 -25.34 -0.46 -17.17
C GLU A 302 -26.69 -0.11 -17.83
N GLU A 303 -27.56 -1.09 -18.03
CA GLU A 303 -28.91 -0.90 -18.55
C GLU A 303 -29.83 -0.19 -17.53
N LEU A 304 -29.86 -0.70 -16.29
CA LEU A 304 -30.68 -0.19 -15.19
C LEU A 304 -30.37 1.28 -14.85
N LEU A 305 -29.09 1.68 -14.94
CA LEU A 305 -28.60 3.00 -14.55
C LEU A 305 -28.68 4.03 -15.68
N ARG A 306 -28.98 3.63 -16.91
CA ARG A 306 -29.16 4.55 -18.05
C ARG A 306 -30.10 5.74 -17.75
N PRO A 307 -31.28 5.56 -17.11
CA PRO A 307 -32.15 6.68 -16.73
C PRO A 307 -31.62 7.51 -15.55
N LEU A 308 -30.67 6.98 -14.77
CA LEU A 308 -30.07 7.62 -13.59
C LEU A 308 -28.72 8.30 -13.90
N GLY A 309 -28.37 8.40 -15.18
CA GLY A 309 -27.02 8.72 -15.69
C GLY A 309 -26.19 9.73 -14.89
N PRO A 310 -26.57 11.02 -14.79
CA PRO A 310 -25.74 12.02 -14.13
C PRO A 310 -25.66 11.86 -12.60
N LEU A 311 -26.50 11.00 -12.02
CA LEU A 311 -26.64 10.79 -10.58
C LEU A 311 -25.94 9.52 -10.08
N VAL A 312 -25.61 8.57 -10.96
CA VAL A 312 -24.98 7.31 -10.55
C VAL A 312 -23.87 6.92 -11.52
N GLN A 313 -22.64 6.81 -11.02
CA GLN A 313 -21.52 6.24 -11.80
C GLN A 313 -21.28 4.81 -11.39
N LEU A 314 -21.21 3.92 -12.38
CA LEU A 314 -20.74 2.55 -12.21
C LEU A 314 -19.28 2.44 -12.63
N THR A 315 -18.46 1.73 -11.87
CA THR A 315 -17.07 1.48 -12.22
C THR A 315 -16.69 0.04 -11.90
N PRO A 316 -16.32 -0.76 -12.92
CA PRO A 316 -15.77 -2.08 -12.68
C PRO A 316 -14.36 -1.95 -12.10
N THR A 317 -14.08 -2.68 -11.03
CA THR A 317 -12.79 -2.68 -10.32
C THR A 317 -12.17 -4.08 -10.33
N PRO A 318 -10.85 -4.20 -10.11
CA PRO A 318 -10.22 -5.47 -9.74
C PRO A 318 -10.75 -6.01 -8.40
N CYS A 319 -10.15 -7.11 -7.92
CA CYS A 319 -10.56 -7.78 -6.68
C CYS A 319 -10.62 -6.83 -5.47
N LEU A 320 -11.78 -6.76 -4.81
CA LEU A 320 -12.03 -5.98 -3.59
C LEU A 320 -11.76 -6.75 -2.29
N GLY A 321 -11.10 -7.91 -2.38
CA GLY A 321 -10.63 -8.67 -1.20
C GLY A 321 -11.71 -9.44 -0.43
N ARG A 322 -12.94 -9.52 -0.94
CA ARG A 322 -14.09 -10.20 -0.31
C ARG A 322 -14.46 -11.49 -1.05
N CYS A 323 -13.53 -12.44 -1.09
CA CYS A 323 -13.71 -13.71 -1.79
C CYS A 323 -14.87 -14.55 -1.21
N GLY A 324 -15.57 -15.28 -2.07
CA GLY A 324 -16.64 -16.22 -1.68
C GLY A 324 -18.00 -15.58 -1.38
N LYS A 325 -18.13 -14.26 -1.45
CA LYS A 325 -19.39 -13.51 -1.24
C LYS A 325 -19.81 -12.70 -2.49
N GLY A 326 -19.21 -13.03 -3.64
CA GLY A 326 -19.36 -12.26 -4.87
C GLY A 326 -20.62 -12.58 -5.65
N PRO A 327 -21.06 -11.69 -6.58
CA PRO A 327 -20.41 -10.43 -6.96
C PRO A 327 -20.43 -9.38 -5.84
N ILE A 328 -19.35 -8.62 -5.70
CA ILE A 328 -19.22 -7.58 -4.67
C ILE A 328 -19.48 -6.21 -5.31
N LEU A 329 -20.41 -5.46 -4.74
CA LEU A 329 -20.73 -4.09 -5.15
C LEU A 329 -20.55 -3.16 -3.95
N VAL A 330 -19.83 -2.05 -4.10
CA VAL A 330 -19.67 -1.03 -3.05
C VAL A 330 -20.35 0.25 -3.49
N ALA A 331 -21.22 0.80 -2.65
CA ALA A 331 -21.87 2.09 -2.87
C ALA A 331 -21.24 3.18 -1.98
N TYR A 332 -20.81 4.26 -2.63
CA TYR A 332 -20.30 5.47 -2.00
C TYR A 332 -21.25 6.66 -2.22
N PRO A 333 -21.32 7.61 -1.27
CA PRO A 333 -20.40 7.83 -0.14
C PRO A 333 -20.66 6.98 1.12
N GLU A 334 -21.74 6.22 1.18
CA GLU A 334 -22.24 5.54 2.38
C GLU A 334 -21.35 4.38 2.86
N GLY A 335 -20.36 3.97 2.06
CA GLY A 335 -19.47 2.86 2.40
C GLY A 335 -20.19 1.51 2.46
N VAL A 336 -21.35 1.38 1.82
CA VAL A 336 -22.19 0.18 1.91
C VAL A 336 -21.66 -0.88 0.96
N VAL A 337 -21.44 -2.09 1.48
CA VAL A 337 -20.94 -3.22 0.71
C VAL A 337 -22.04 -4.25 0.55
N TYR A 338 -22.30 -4.63 -0.69
CA TYR A 338 -23.20 -5.70 -1.06
C TYR A 338 -22.46 -6.91 -1.62
N GLY A 339 -23.05 -8.08 -1.42
CA GLY A 339 -22.52 -9.36 -1.87
C GLY A 339 -23.57 -10.25 -2.48
N GLY A 340 -23.21 -10.95 -3.55
CA GLY A 340 -24.08 -11.91 -4.21
C GLY A 340 -25.29 -11.27 -4.89
N LEU A 341 -25.19 -10.02 -5.33
CA LEU A 341 -26.24 -9.41 -6.16
C LEU A 341 -26.37 -10.18 -7.48
N GLY A 342 -27.60 -10.57 -7.80
CA GLY A 342 -28.00 -11.09 -9.10
C GLY A 342 -28.73 -10.06 -9.95
N LEU A 343 -29.18 -10.49 -11.13
CA LEU A 343 -29.99 -9.64 -12.02
C LEU A 343 -31.39 -9.41 -11.44
N GLU A 344 -31.91 -10.39 -10.69
CA GLU A 344 -33.19 -10.37 -9.99
C GLU A 344 -33.26 -9.30 -8.87
N ASP A 345 -32.11 -8.89 -8.34
CA ASP A 345 -32.01 -7.90 -7.27
C ASP A 345 -32.05 -6.45 -7.78
N LEU A 346 -31.88 -6.23 -9.09
CA LEU A 346 -31.57 -4.90 -9.65
C LEU A 346 -32.70 -3.88 -9.47
N GLU A 347 -33.95 -4.22 -9.82
CA GLU A 347 -35.09 -3.33 -9.60
C GLU A 347 -35.25 -2.96 -8.11
N ALA A 348 -35.12 -3.95 -7.23
CA ALA A 348 -35.27 -3.75 -5.78
C ALA A 348 -34.15 -2.88 -5.22
N PHE A 349 -32.90 -3.17 -5.59
CA PHE A 349 -31.72 -2.38 -5.25
C PHE A 349 -31.86 -0.93 -5.72
N ARG A 350 -32.27 -0.70 -6.97
CA ARG A 350 -32.49 0.66 -7.49
C ARG A 350 -33.52 1.42 -6.68
N ARG A 351 -34.70 0.83 -6.47
CA ARG A 351 -35.80 1.49 -5.76
C ARG A 351 -35.44 1.79 -4.31
N VAL A 352 -34.80 0.85 -3.61
CA VAL A 352 -34.52 0.97 -2.17
C VAL A 352 -33.29 1.84 -1.93
N HIS A 353 -32.19 1.56 -2.62
CA HIS A 353 -30.90 2.20 -2.35
C HIS A 353 -30.65 3.46 -3.16
N LEU A 354 -30.88 3.42 -4.46
CA LEU A 354 -30.54 4.56 -5.33
C LEU A 354 -31.62 5.64 -5.32
N GLU A 355 -32.90 5.24 -5.34
CA GLU A 355 -34.03 6.17 -5.36
C GLU A 355 -34.60 6.43 -3.96
N GLY A 356 -34.66 5.39 -3.11
CA GLY A 356 -35.21 5.48 -1.75
C GLY A 356 -34.22 5.98 -0.70
N GLY A 357 -32.91 5.94 -0.97
CA GLY A 357 -31.87 6.36 -0.04
C GLY A 357 -31.68 5.46 1.19
N GLU A 358 -32.24 4.24 1.16
CA GLU A 358 -32.16 3.27 2.24
C GLU A 358 -31.21 2.11 1.89
N VAL A 359 -30.59 1.49 2.88
CA VAL A 359 -29.72 0.33 2.59
C VAL A 359 -30.55 -0.86 2.15
N TYR A 360 -30.29 -1.40 0.95
CA TYR A 360 -30.89 -2.66 0.48
C TYR A 360 -30.40 -3.86 1.32
N ARG A 361 -31.12 -4.20 2.39
CA ARG A 361 -30.66 -5.13 3.44
C ARG A 361 -30.47 -6.57 2.97
N GLU A 362 -31.18 -7.01 1.94
CA GLU A 362 -31.19 -8.42 1.50
C GLU A 362 -29.82 -8.91 1.01
N ARG A 363 -29.01 -8.00 0.47
CA ARG A 363 -27.66 -8.31 -0.04
C ARG A 363 -26.56 -7.59 0.72
N LEU A 364 -26.88 -6.99 1.87
CA LEU A 364 -25.93 -6.23 2.67
C LEU A 364 -24.88 -7.17 3.30
N LEU A 365 -23.61 -6.87 3.07
CA LEU A 365 -22.50 -7.52 3.75
C LEU A 365 -22.02 -6.72 4.97
N GLU A 366 -21.78 -5.43 4.78
CA GLU A 366 -21.26 -4.53 5.82
C GLU A 366 -21.41 -3.07 5.38
N VAL A 367 -21.23 -2.16 6.32
CA VAL A 367 -21.08 -0.72 6.09
C VAL A 367 -19.71 -0.33 6.66
N ILE A 368 -18.85 0.25 5.83
CA ILE A 368 -17.44 0.55 6.14
C ILE A 368 -17.31 1.90 6.85
#